data_AF-A0A7Z9JN45-F1
#
_entry.id   AF-A0A7Z9JN45-F1
#
_cell.length_a   1.000
_cell.length_b   1.000
_cell.length_c   1.000
_cell.angle_alpha   90.00
_cell.angle_beta   90.00
_cell.angle_gamma   90.00
#
_symmetry.space_group_name_H-M   'P 1'
#
loop_
_entity.id
_entity.type
_entity.pdbx_description
1 polymer ?
#
loop_
_entity_poly.entity_id
_entity_poly.type
_entity_poly.pdbx_seq_one_letter_code
_entity_poly.pdbx_strand_id
1 'polypeptide(L)'
;MVEIKYATEQPCEHTTMVREYPKDFDLGGEVYYPIPTSDSEMLYKQYRQLADHEENVSFIGRLACYQYYNMDQVVAMALKEFDRLSKPYGSV
;
A
#
# COMPACT_ATOMS: atom_id res chain seq x y z
N MET A 1 -7.13 -17.60 -10.86
CA MET A 1 -6.52 -17.52 -12.20
C MET A 1 -7.15 -16.33 -12.89
N VAL A 2 -6.34 -15.42 -13.39
CA VAL A 2 -6.77 -14.20 -14.08
C VAL A 2 -6.35 -14.30 -15.54
N GLU A 3 -7.25 -13.99 -16.46
CA GLU A 3 -6.94 -13.89 -17.88
C GLU A 3 -6.91 -12.41 -18.28
N ILE A 4 -5.73 -11.89 -18.64
CA ILE A 4 -5.47 -10.45 -18.69
C ILE A 4 -6.26 -9.73 -19.79
N LYS A 5 -6.56 -10.42 -20.90
CA LYS A 5 -7.30 -9.80 -22.02
C LYS A 5 -8.70 -9.31 -21.61
N TYR A 6 -9.35 -9.94 -20.64
CA TYR A 6 -10.67 -9.51 -20.16
C TYR A 6 -10.58 -8.34 -19.18
N ALA A 7 -9.49 -8.23 -18.41
CA ALA A 7 -9.29 -7.10 -17.50
C ALA A 7 -8.93 -5.81 -18.25
N THR A 8 -8.35 -5.93 -19.45
CA THR A 8 -7.89 -4.81 -20.28
C THR A 8 -8.73 -4.57 -21.53
N GLU A 9 -9.70 -5.45 -21.80
CA GLU A 9 -10.53 -5.48 -23.02
C GLU A 9 -9.71 -5.51 -24.33
N GLN A 10 -8.53 -6.12 -24.30
CA GLN A 10 -7.62 -6.11 -25.44
C GLN A 10 -8.12 -7.01 -26.59
N PRO A 11 -8.19 -6.50 -27.85
CA PRO A 11 -8.54 -7.31 -29.01
C PRO A 11 -7.30 -8.06 -29.53
N CYS A 12 -7.06 -9.27 -29.01
CA CYS A 12 -5.95 -10.12 -29.41
C CYS A 12 -6.37 -11.57 -29.63
N GLU A 13 -5.73 -12.24 -30.60
CA GLU A 13 -5.98 -13.65 -30.91
C GLU A 13 -5.39 -14.60 -29.86
N HIS A 14 -4.42 -14.13 -29.06
CA HIS A 14 -3.72 -14.91 -28.05
C HIS A 14 -3.91 -14.29 -26.67
N THR A 15 -3.73 -15.08 -25.62
CA THR A 15 -4.03 -14.64 -24.24
C THR A 15 -2.90 -14.96 -23.27
N THR A 16 -2.79 -14.14 -22.24
CA THR A 16 -1.90 -14.37 -21.09
C THR A 16 -2.73 -14.66 -19.86
N MET A 17 -2.45 -15.79 -19.22
CA MET A 17 -3.10 -16.21 -17.98
C MET A 17 -2.11 -16.13 -16.82
N VAL A 18 -2.58 -15.61 -15.69
CA VAL A 18 -1.83 -15.53 -14.43
C VAL A 18 -2.49 -16.45 -13.41
N ARG A 19 -1.68 -17.29 -12.77
CA ARG A 19 -2.12 -18.13 -11.65
C ARG A 19 -1.31 -17.74 -10.42
N GLU A 20 -2.02 -17.28 -9.40
CA GLU A 20 -1.44 -16.84 -8.15
C GLU A 20 -1.48 -17.99 -7.14
N TYR A 21 -0.43 -18.08 -6.34
CA TYR A 21 -0.27 -19.07 -5.29
C TYR A 21 0.05 -18.33 -3.99
N PRO A 22 -0.71 -18.54 -2.90
CA PRO A 22 -0.37 -17.95 -1.62
C PRO A 22 0.98 -18.52 -1.14
N LYS A 23 1.78 -17.67 -0.51
CA LYS A 23 3.06 -18.02 0.09
C LYS A 23 3.13 -17.36 1.47
N ASP A 24 3.69 -18.08 2.43
CA ASP A 24 4.02 -17.51 3.73
C ASP A 24 5.06 -16.40 3.58
N PHE A 25 5.04 -15.46 4.52
CA PHE A 25 5.98 -14.35 4.57
C PHE A 25 7.43 -14.85 4.73
N ASP A 26 8.34 -14.23 3.99
CA ASP A 26 9.78 -14.47 4.04
C ASP A 26 10.50 -13.12 3.97
N LEU A 27 11.55 -12.93 4.77
CA LEU A 27 12.30 -11.67 4.88
C LEU A 27 12.93 -11.22 3.56
N GLY A 28 13.21 -12.16 2.64
CA GLY A 28 13.73 -11.87 1.30
C GLY A 28 12.65 -11.69 0.21
N GLY A 29 11.37 -11.86 0.56
CA GLY A 29 10.25 -11.80 -0.38
C GLY A 29 9.54 -10.44 -0.40
N GLU A 30 8.77 -10.19 -1.47
CA GLU A 30 7.88 -9.03 -1.53
C GLU A 30 6.72 -9.15 -0.53
N VAL A 31 6.39 -8.04 0.15
CA VAL A 31 5.33 -7.99 1.14
C VAL A 31 4.05 -7.46 0.50
N TYR A 32 3.07 -8.34 0.26
CA TYR A 32 1.83 -7.96 -0.42
C TYR A 32 0.70 -7.52 0.52
N TYR A 33 0.50 -8.25 1.63
CA TYR A 33 -0.67 -8.09 2.49
C TYR A 33 -0.29 -8.08 3.98
N PRO A 34 -0.83 -7.14 4.78
CA PRO A 34 -0.75 -7.22 6.23
C PRO A 34 -1.60 -8.40 6.73
N ILE A 35 -1.24 -8.94 7.90
CA ILE A 35 -1.99 -10.03 8.57
C ILE A 35 -2.52 -9.48 9.90
N PRO A 36 -3.76 -8.96 9.94
CA PRO A 36 -4.30 -8.33 11.14
C PRO A 36 -4.50 -9.34 12.27
N THR A 37 -3.64 -9.24 13.28
CA THR A 37 -3.71 -9.97 14.55
C THR A 37 -3.50 -9.01 15.72
N SER A 38 -3.88 -9.42 16.93
CA SER A 38 -3.62 -8.66 18.16
C SER A 38 -2.14 -8.29 18.31
N ASP A 39 -1.26 -9.23 17.99
CA ASP A 39 0.18 -9.09 18.14
C ASP A 39 0.74 -8.12 17.11
N SER A 40 0.28 -8.23 15.86
CA SER A 40 0.66 -7.29 14.79
C SER A 40 0.17 -5.88 15.06
N GLU A 41 -1.02 -5.72 15.67
CA GLU A 41 -1.57 -4.42 16.03
C GLU A 41 -0.77 -3.77 17.17
N MET A 42 -0.40 -4.56 18.18
CA MET A 42 0.45 -4.09 19.27
C MET A 42 1.83 -3.66 18.78
N LEU A 43 2.44 -4.44 17.88
CA LEU A 43 3.73 -4.11 17.27
C LEU A 43 3.62 -2.86 16.39
N TYR A 44 2.58 -2.76 15.57
CA TYR A 44 2.33 -1.59 14.74
C TYR A 44 2.17 -0.33 15.57
N LYS A 45 1.47 -0.37 16.71
CA LYS A 45 1.34 0.79 17.61
C LYS A 45 2.69 1.29 18.12
N GLN A 46 3.62 0.40 18.42
CA GLN A 46 4.98 0.79 18.83
C GLN A 46 5.72 1.51 17.69
N TYR A 47 5.69 0.94 16.48
CA TYR A 47 6.29 1.60 15.31
C TYR A 47 5.60 2.91 14.94
N ARG A 48 4.29 3.01 15.16
CA ARG A 48 3.53 4.24 14.91
C ARG A 48 4.00 5.36 15.84
N GLN A 49 4.22 5.06 17.12
CA GLN A 49 4.78 6.04 18.06
C GLN A 49 6.17 6.52 17.63
N LEU A 50 7.04 5.62 17.18
CA LEU A 50 8.36 5.98 16.65
C LEU A 50 8.23 6.86 15.40
N ALA A 51 7.35 6.49 14.47
CA ALA A 51 7.09 7.26 13.25
C ALA A 51 6.56 8.67 13.53
N ASP A 52 5.73 8.85 14.57
CA ASP A 52 5.19 10.15 14.97
C ASP A 52 6.28 11.08 15.57
N HIS A 53 7.43 10.55 15.97
CA HIS A 53 8.59 11.33 16.44
C HIS A 53 9.55 11.79 15.33
N GLU A 54 9.36 11.33 14.08
CA GLU A 54 10.21 11.72 12.95
C GLU A 54 9.74 13.04 12.32
N GLU A 55 10.47 14.13 12.57
CA GLU A 55 10.01 15.50 12.23
C GLU A 55 9.96 15.81 10.73
N ASN A 56 10.73 15.09 9.91
CA ASN A 56 10.88 15.38 8.47
C ASN A 56 10.55 14.16 7.58
N VAL A 57 9.81 13.20 8.12
CA VAL A 57 9.41 11.99 7.41
C VAL A 57 7.89 11.83 7.48
N SER A 58 7.28 11.44 6.37
CA SER A 58 5.84 11.18 6.30
C SER A 58 5.60 9.73 5.88
N PHE A 59 4.95 8.96 6.76
CA PHE A 59 4.68 7.55 6.57
C PHE A 59 3.27 7.36 6.00
N ILE A 60 3.18 7.10 4.69
CA ILE A 60 1.90 6.91 3.98
C ILE A 60 1.90 5.63 3.14
N GLY A 61 0.70 5.10 2.87
CA GLY A 61 0.50 3.94 2.02
C GLY A 61 0.39 2.61 2.77
N ARG A 62 0.19 1.52 2.01
CA ARG A 62 -0.13 0.18 2.53
C ARG A 62 0.90 -0.32 3.55
N LEU A 63 2.18 -0.28 3.19
CA LEU A 63 3.27 -0.81 4.01
C LEU A 63 3.60 0.10 5.19
N ALA A 64 3.70 1.40 4.96
CA ALA A 64 4.04 2.36 6.01
C ALA A 64 2.97 2.44 7.11
N CYS A 65 1.70 2.26 6.73
CA CYS A 65 0.60 2.26 7.69
C CYS A 65 0.20 0.86 8.19
N TYR A 66 0.80 -0.22 7.68
CA TYR A 66 0.41 -1.60 7.99
C TYR A 66 -1.12 -1.83 7.86
N GLN A 67 -1.71 -1.38 6.76
CA GLN A 67 -3.17 -1.43 6.52
C GLN A 67 -3.47 -1.98 5.14
N TYR A 68 -4.58 -2.71 5.00
CA TYR A 68 -5.03 -3.21 3.70
C TYR A 68 -5.74 -2.07 2.94
N TYR A 69 -5.04 -1.46 1.98
CA TYR A 69 -5.58 -0.38 1.15
C TYR A 69 -5.63 -0.74 -0.33
N ASN A 70 -6.70 -0.33 -1.01
CA ASN A 70 -6.81 -0.30 -2.47
C ASN A 70 -6.06 0.91 -3.06
N MET A 71 -5.89 0.91 -4.39
CA MET A 71 -5.13 1.96 -5.09
C MET A 71 -5.70 3.37 -4.87
N ASP A 72 -7.02 3.52 -4.96
CA ASP A 72 -7.73 4.79 -4.78
C ASP A 72 -7.52 5.38 -3.38
N GLN A 73 -7.53 4.53 -2.34
CA GLN A 73 -7.29 4.95 -0.96
C GLN A 73 -5.85 5.44 -0.77
N VAL A 74 -4.87 4.77 -1.39
CA VAL A 74 -3.46 5.20 -1.34
C VAL A 74 -3.26 6.52 -2.08
N VAL A 75 -3.89 6.69 -3.25
CA VAL A 75 -3.85 7.95 -4.00
C VAL A 75 -4.47 9.09 -3.18
N ALA A 76 -5.64 8.87 -2.58
CA ALA A 76 -6.30 9.87 -1.74
C ALA A 76 -5.45 10.27 -0.52
N MET A 77 -4.79 9.30 0.13
CA MET A 77 -3.85 9.57 1.22
C MET A 77 -2.67 10.43 0.76
N ALA A 78 -2.07 10.10 -0.39
CA ALA A 78 -0.95 10.85 -0.93
C ALA A 78 -1.32 12.30 -1.26
N LEU A 79 -2.47 12.53 -1.89
CA LEU A 79 -2.97 13.88 -2.19
C LEU A 79 -3.24 14.67 -0.90
N LYS A 80 -3.90 14.07 0.07
CA LYS A 80 -4.15 14.71 1.38
C LYS A 80 -2.85 15.08 2.09
N GLU A 81 -1.84 14.22 2.01
CA GLU A 81 -0.54 14.48 2.62
C GLU A 81 0.23 15.58 1.89
N PHE A 82 0.16 15.59 0.57
CA PHE A 82 0.70 16.68 -0.24
C PHE A 82 0.05 18.02 0.11
N ASP A 83 -1.27 18.09 0.25
CA ASP A 83 -1.97 19.32 0.68
C ASP A 83 -1.53 19.78 2.07
N ARG A 84 -1.25 18.84 2.99
CA ARG A 84 -0.72 19.17 4.32
C ARG A 84 0.68 19.81 4.22
N LEU A 85 1.54 19.25 3.37
CA LEU A 85 2.93 19.67 3.19
C LEU A 85 3.08 20.96 2.37
N SER A 86 2.18 21.22 1.42
CA SER A 86 2.22 22.39 0.54
C SER A 86 1.66 23.66 1.17
N LYS A 87 0.82 23.55 2.22
CA LYS A 87 0.23 24.69 2.95
C LYS A 87 1.21 25.84 3.28
N PRO A 88 2.43 25.57 3.80
CA PRO A 88 3.39 26.64 4.11
C PRO A 88 3.92 27.39 2.88
N TYR A 89 3.81 26.82 1.68
CA TYR A 89 4.38 27.35 0.44
C TYR A 89 3.36 28.10 -0.43
N GLY A 90 2.10 28.23 0.03
CA GLY A 90 1.00 28.80 -0.74
C GLY A 90 0.34 27.74 -1.63
N SER A 91 -0.95 27.52 -1.41
CA SER A 91 -1.78 26.61 -2.21
C SER A 91 -1.78 27.03 -3.69
N VAL A 92 -1.66 26.06 -4.60
CA VAL A 92 -2.00 26.24 -6.04
C VAL A 92 -3.51 26.25 -6.19
#